data_AF-A0A7K5EAQ0-F1
#
_entry.id   AF-A0A7K5EAQ0-F1
#
_cell.length_a   1.000
_cell.length_b   1.000
_cell.length_c   1.000
_cell.angle_alpha   90.00
_cell.angle_beta   90.00
_cell.angle_gamma   90.00
#
_symmetry.space_group_name_H-M   'P 1'
#
loop_
_entity.id
_entity.type
_entity.pdbx_description
1 polymer ?
#
loop_
_entity_poly.entity_id
_entity_poly.type
_entity_poly.pdbx_seq_one_letter_code
_entity_poly.pdbx_strand_id
1 'polypeptide(L)'
;MVFYFTSNAVPTVYTIYMGKDKYENEDLIKYGWPEDVWFHVDKLSSAHVYLRLHQGETMDDIPKEVLSDCAHLVKANSIQGCKLSSVTVVYTPWSNLRKTPDMDVGQIGFHRQKDVR
;
A
#
# COMPACT_ATOMS: atom_id res chain seq x y z
N MET A 1 13.48 4.64 -8.07
CA MET A 1 12.59 5.78 -8.36
C MET A 1 11.26 5.55 -7.65
N VAL A 2 10.69 6.59 -7.04
CA VAL A 2 9.36 6.55 -6.41
C VAL A 2 8.38 7.30 -7.31
N PHE A 3 7.24 6.70 -7.59
CA PHE A 3 6.15 7.34 -8.32
C PHE A 3 5.16 7.96 -7.35
N TYR A 4 4.69 9.16 -7.67
CA TYR A 4 3.68 9.89 -6.88
C TYR A 4 2.44 10.12 -7.72
N PHE A 5 1.29 9.99 -7.08
CA PHE A 5 -0.04 10.17 -7.64
C PHE A 5 -0.88 10.98 -6.65
N THR A 6 -1.92 11.62 -7.19
CA THR A 6 -2.91 12.35 -6.39
C THR A 6 -4.29 11.81 -6.73
N SER A 7 -5.04 11.35 -5.74
CA SER A 7 -6.46 11.05 -5.93
C SER A 7 -7.28 12.32 -5.69
N ASN A 8 -8.06 12.70 -6.71
CA ASN A 8 -9.03 13.79 -6.68
C ASN A 8 -10.47 13.24 -6.74
N ALA A 9 -10.67 11.98 -6.33
CA ALA A 9 -11.97 11.32 -6.38
C ALA A 9 -12.97 11.92 -5.36
N VAL A 10 -12.46 12.60 -4.33
CA VAL A 10 -13.21 13.41 -3.38
C VAL A 10 -12.62 14.83 -3.33
N PRO A 11 -13.30 15.84 -2.72
CA PRO A 11 -12.80 17.20 -2.65
C PRO A 11 -11.42 17.33 -1.97
N THR A 12 -11.13 16.42 -1.03
CA THR A 12 -9.85 16.37 -0.33
C THR A 12 -8.83 15.58 -1.15
N VAL A 13 -7.68 16.17 -1.42
CA VAL A 13 -6.63 15.52 -2.22
C VAL A 13 -5.84 14.55 -1.36
N TYR A 14 -5.75 13.29 -1.81
CA TYR A 14 -4.94 12.26 -1.17
C TYR A 14 -3.65 12.02 -1.95
N THR A 15 -2.54 11.87 -1.22
CA THR A 15 -1.24 11.53 -1.82
C THR A 15 -1.06 10.03 -1.82
N ILE A 16 -0.83 9.45 -3.00
CA ILE A 16 -0.55 8.03 -3.19
C ILE A 16 0.86 7.91 -3.79
N TYR A 17 1.66 6.95 -3.34
CA TYR A 17 2.98 6.71 -3.92
C TYR A 17 3.36 5.24 -3.91
N MET A 18 4.28 4.85 -4.78
CA MET A 18 4.78 3.47 -4.86
C MET A 18 6.22 3.43 -5.35
N GLY A 19 6.97 2.43 -4.89
CA GLY A 19 8.31 2.14 -5.41
C GLY A 19 8.24 1.60 -6.84
N LYS A 20 9.25 1.91 -7.65
CA LYS A 20 9.38 1.34 -9.00
C LYS A 20 9.67 -0.15 -8.93
N ASP A 21 10.49 -0.58 -7.99
CA ASP A 21 10.81 -1.98 -7.76
C ASP A 21 10.95 -2.33 -6.27
N LYS A 22 11.35 -3.57 -6.01
CA LYS A 22 11.47 -4.12 -4.66
C LYS A 22 12.53 -3.41 -3.81
N TYR A 23 13.55 -2.79 -4.40
CA TYR A 23 14.58 -2.07 -3.66
C TYR A 23 14.04 -0.74 -3.14
N GLU A 24 13.29 0.01 -3.96
CA GLU A 24 12.62 1.22 -3.45
C GLU A 24 11.54 0.90 -2.42
N ASN A 25 10.88 -0.27 -2.55
CA ASN A 25 9.93 -0.69 -1.53
C ASN A 25 10.59 -0.87 -0.15
N GLU A 26 11.84 -1.37 -0.09
CA GLU A 26 12.58 -1.48 1.19
C GLU A 26 12.82 -0.09 1.80
N ASP A 27 13.23 0.90 1.00
CA ASP A 27 13.43 2.26 1.47
C ASP A 27 12.10 2.89 1.95
N LEU A 28 11.00 2.68 1.21
CA LEU A 28 9.68 3.18 1.60
C LEU A 28 9.17 2.53 2.89
N ILE A 29 9.44 1.24 3.11
CA ILE A 29 9.14 0.56 4.38
C ILE A 29 9.98 1.16 5.49
N LYS A 30 11.26 1.46 5.25
CA LYS A 30 12.17 1.96 6.29
C LYS A 30 11.86 3.40 6.72
N TYR A 31 11.44 4.24 5.78
CA TYR A 31 11.20 5.69 6.00
C TYR A 31 9.72 6.09 5.92
N GLY A 32 8.82 5.12 6.07
CA GLY A 32 7.38 5.39 6.11
C GLY A 32 6.98 6.18 7.36
N TRP A 33 5.81 6.80 7.26
CA TRP A 33 5.23 7.68 8.27
C TRP A 33 4.10 6.92 8.99
N PRO A 34 3.79 7.26 10.25
CA PRO A 34 2.66 6.68 10.97
C PRO A 34 1.31 6.82 10.25
N GLU A 35 1.15 7.89 9.46
CA GLU A 35 -0.04 8.20 8.66
C GLU A 35 -0.10 7.43 7.35
N ASP A 36 0.94 6.66 7.00
CA ASP A 36 0.95 5.90 5.76
C ASP A 36 0.18 4.58 5.91
N VAL A 37 -0.70 4.29 4.95
CA VAL A 37 -1.43 3.03 4.83
C VAL A 37 -0.86 2.28 3.64
N TRP A 38 -0.42 1.04 3.90
CA TRP A 38 0.20 0.18 2.91
C TRP A 38 -0.83 -0.74 2.27
N PHE A 39 -0.72 -0.94 0.95
CA PHE A 39 -1.60 -1.80 0.15
C PHE A 39 -0.79 -2.79 -0.69
N HIS A 40 -1.33 -3.99 -0.86
CA HIS A 40 -0.73 -5.07 -1.64
C HIS A 40 -1.77 -6.10 -2.09
N VAL A 41 -1.53 -6.81 -3.19
CA VAL A 41 -2.39 -7.92 -3.62
C VAL A 41 -2.15 -9.14 -2.71
N ASP A 42 -3.21 -9.73 -2.15
CA ASP A 42 -3.09 -10.93 -1.34
C ASP A 42 -2.44 -12.08 -2.15
N LYS A 43 -1.44 -12.75 -1.55
CA LYS A 43 -0.73 -13.94 -2.09
C LYS A 43 -0.04 -13.78 -3.45
N LEU A 44 -0.07 -12.62 -4.08
CA LEU A 44 0.52 -12.39 -5.40
C LEU A 44 1.60 -11.32 -5.33
N SER A 45 2.64 -11.45 -6.15
CA SER A 45 3.65 -10.40 -6.24
C SER A 45 3.05 -9.13 -6.86
N SER A 46 3.13 -8.02 -6.12
CA SER A 46 2.64 -6.71 -6.57
C SER A 46 3.49 -5.57 -6.02
N ALA A 47 3.33 -4.39 -6.62
CA ALA A 47 3.90 -3.16 -6.07
C ALA A 47 3.36 -2.88 -4.66
N HIS A 48 4.19 -2.25 -3.83
CA HIS A 48 3.77 -1.72 -2.53
C HIS A 48 3.26 -0.30 -2.77
N VAL A 49 1.95 -0.11 -2.64
CA VAL A 49 1.33 1.21 -2.75
C VAL A 49 1.09 1.75 -1.36
N TYR A 50 1.33 3.04 -1.18
CA TYR A 50 1.14 3.75 0.06
C TYR A 50 0.17 4.90 -0.16
N LEU A 51 -0.81 5.03 0.72
CA LEU A 51 -1.67 6.20 0.84
C LEU A 51 -1.24 6.98 2.07
N ARG A 52 -0.97 8.27 1.93
CA ARG A 52 -0.71 9.16 3.07
C ARG A 52 -2.00 9.80 3.54
N LEU A 53 -2.41 9.46 4.76
CA LEU A 53 -3.55 10.08 5.42
C LEU A 53 -3.21 11.51 5.86
N HIS A 54 -4.26 12.33 6.01
CA HIS A 54 -4.12 13.65 6.61
C HIS A 54 -3.97 13.52 8.13
N GLN A 55 -3.45 14.58 8.76
CA GLN A 55 -3.19 14.55 10.19
C GLN A 55 -4.48 14.32 10.98
N GLY A 56 -4.50 13.25 11.78
CA GLY A 56 -5.64 12.87 12.62
C GLY A 56 -6.66 11.96 11.95
N GLU A 57 -6.52 11.66 10.66
CA GLU A 57 -7.33 10.63 10.00
C GLU A 57 -6.85 9.22 10.37
N THR A 58 -7.78 8.28 10.32
CA THR A 58 -7.51 6.86 10.51
C THR A 58 -7.87 6.07 9.25
N MET A 59 -7.50 4.78 9.23
CA MET A 59 -7.81 3.90 8.12
C MET A 59 -9.32 3.71 7.90
N ASP A 60 -10.15 4.00 8.91
CA ASP A 60 -11.62 3.99 8.82
C ASP A 60 -12.19 5.23 8.13
N ASP A 61 -11.43 6.32 8.06
CA ASP A 61 -11.86 7.59 7.49
C ASP A 61 -11.59 7.68 5.98
N ILE A 62 -10.90 6.69 5.40
CA ILE A 62 -10.54 6.68 3.98
C ILE A 62 -11.81 6.53 3.12
N PRO A 63 -12.09 7.48 2.20
CA PRO A 63 -13.20 7.36 1.27
C PRO A 63 -13.09 6.12 0.38
N LYS A 64 -14.23 5.50 0.06
CA LYS A 64 -14.27 4.27 -0.76
C LYS A 64 -13.68 4.48 -2.14
N GLU A 65 -13.84 5.68 -2.68
CA GLU A 65 -13.31 6.09 -3.97
C GLU A 65 -11.77 6.09 -3.97
N VAL A 66 -11.16 6.60 -2.88
CA VAL A 66 -9.70 6.63 -2.70
C VAL A 66 -9.15 5.21 -2.45
N LEU A 67 -9.86 4.39 -1.67
CA LEU A 67 -9.53 2.97 -1.51
C LEU A 67 -9.56 2.22 -2.85
N SER A 68 -10.56 2.51 -3.68
CA SER A 68 -10.70 1.95 -5.03
C SER A 68 -9.54 2.37 -5.93
N ASP A 69 -9.11 3.64 -5.91
CA ASP A 69 -7.94 4.10 -6.66
C ASP A 69 -6.67 3.35 -6.24
N CYS A 70 -6.44 3.19 -4.93
CA CYS A 70 -5.30 2.42 -4.41
C CYS A 70 -5.36 0.95 -4.85
N ALA A 71 -6.52 0.32 -4.75
CA ALA A 71 -6.71 -1.08 -5.15
C ALA A 71 -6.49 -1.30 -6.65
N HIS A 72 -6.99 -0.39 -7.50
CA HIS A 72 -6.76 -0.44 -8.94
C HIS A 72 -5.27 -0.27 -9.27
N LEU A 73 -4.59 0.66 -8.62
CA LEU A 73 -3.16 0.90 -8.82
C LEU A 73 -2.33 -0.33 -8.45
N VAL A 74 -2.61 -0.93 -7.28
CA VAL A 74 -1.95 -2.15 -6.81
C VAL A 74 -2.19 -3.33 -7.76
N LYS A 75 -3.44 -3.54 -8.18
CA LYS A 75 -3.78 -4.61 -9.14
C LYS A 75 -3.05 -4.42 -10.47
N ALA A 76 -3.07 -3.20 -11.02
CA ALA A 76 -2.42 -2.88 -12.29
C ALA A 76 -0.91 -3.11 -12.24
N ASN A 77 -0.29 -2.88 -11.08
CA ASN A 77 1.14 -3.10 -10.84
C ASN A 77 1.43 -4.45 -10.17
N SER A 78 0.58 -5.45 -10.37
CA SER A 78 0.83 -6.85 -9.97
C SER A 78 1.29 -7.69 -11.15
N ILE A 79 2.30 -8.55 -10.94
CA ILE A 79 2.87 -9.41 -11.99
C ILE A 79 1.80 -10.34 -12.58
N GLN A 80 1.02 -10.99 -11.71
CA GLN A 80 -0.06 -11.89 -12.09
C GLN A 80 -1.44 -11.25 -11.89
N GLY A 81 -1.61 -10.43 -10.86
CA GLY A 81 -2.90 -9.84 -10.50
C GLY A 81 -3.49 -8.90 -11.57
N CYS A 82 -2.64 -8.28 -12.40
CA CYS A 82 -3.10 -7.44 -13.49
C CYS A 82 -3.90 -8.20 -14.56
N LYS A 83 -3.69 -9.51 -14.70
CA LYS A 83 -4.37 -10.37 -15.69
C LYS A 83 -5.63 -11.05 -15.15
N LEU A 84 -5.85 -11.00 -13.83
CA LEU A 84 -7.00 -11.63 -13.20
C LEU A 84 -8.23 -10.72 -13.30
N SER A 85 -9.42 -11.34 -13.41
CA SER A 85 -10.69 -10.62 -13.41
C SER A 85 -10.88 -9.82 -12.12
N SER A 86 -10.63 -10.46 -10.98
CA SER A 86 -10.64 -9.87 -9.64
C SER A 86 -9.43 -10.33 -8.84
N VAL A 87 -9.01 -9.49 -7.89
CA VAL A 87 -7.98 -9.80 -6.90
C VAL A 87 -8.44 -9.35 -5.53
N THR A 88 -7.94 -9.97 -4.49
CA THR A 88 -8.10 -9.46 -3.12
C THR A 88 -6.92 -8.53 -2.84
N VAL A 89 -7.20 -7.28 -2.48
CA VAL A 89 -6.19 -6.32 -2.05
C VAL A 89 -6.29 -6.20 -0.54
N VAL A 90 -5.15 -6.37 0.12
CA VAL A 90 -5.02 -6.18 1.56
C VAL A 90 -4.43 -4.81 1.85
N TYR A 91 -4.84 -4.22 2.97
CA TYR A 91 -4.28 -2.96 3.43
C TYR A 91 -4.17 -2.88 4.95
N THR A 92 -3.15 -2.17 5.42
CA THR A 92 -2.86 -2.04 6.86
C THR A 92 -2.02 -0.79 7.11
N PRO A 93 -2.06 -0.19 8.31
CA PRO A 93 -1.16 0.92 8.64
C PRO A 93 0.31 0.51 8.52
N TRP A 94 1.16 1.43 8.08
CA TRP A 94 2.60 1.22 7.96
C TRP A 94 3.23 0.73 9.27
N SER A 95 2.74 1.24 10.41
CA SER A 95 3.18 0.81 11.76
C SER A 95 2.92 -0.66 12.08
N ASN A 96 2.05 -1.34 11.33
CA ASN A 96 1.79 -2.78 11.48
C ASN A 96 2.73 -3.65 10.63
N LEU A 97 3.49 -3.05 9.71
CA LEU A 97 4.44 -3.78 8.87
C LEU A 97 5.64 -4.23 9.70
N ARG A 98 6.03 -5.49 9.54
CA ARG A 98 7.17 -6.10 10.22
C ARG A 98 8.16 -6.63 9.20
N LYS A 99 9.33 -6.02 9.13
CA LYS A 99 10.47 -6.50 8.35
C LYS A 99 11.54 -7.05 9.28
N THR A 100 12.00 -8.28 9.05
CA THR A 100 13.12 -8.89 9.79
C THR A 100 14.32 -9.14 8.86
N PRO A 101 15.56 -9.20 9.38
CA PRO A 101 16.76 -9.34 8.53
C PRO A 101 16.84 -10.64 7.72
N ASP A 102 16.10 -11.67 8.14
CA ASP A 102 16.01 -12.97 7.47
C ASP A 102 15.01 -13.00 6.30
N MET A 103 14.20 -11.94 6.12
CA MET A 103 13.21 -11.86 5.06
C MET A 103 13.84 -11.38 3.75
N ASP A 104 13.44 -12.00 2.63
CA ASP A 104 13.88 -11.62 1.30
C ASP A 104 13.47 -10.18 0.94
N VAL A 105 14.18 -9.55 0.02
CA VAL A 105 13.87 -8.19 -0.47
C VAL A 105 12.46 -8.14 -1.06
N GLY A 106 11.63 -7.22 -0.57
CA GLY A 106 10.22 -7.09 -0.91
C GLY A 106 9.27 -7.93 -0.05
N GLN A 107 9.77 -8.89 0.73
CA GLN A 107 8.94 -9.65 1.67
C GLN A 107 8.65 -8.82 2.92
N ILE A 108 7.38 -8.76 3.33
CA ILE A 108 6.93 -8.12 4.56
C ILE A 108 6.08 -9.09 5.39
N GLY A 109 6.23 -9.04 6.71
CA GLY A 109 5.29 -9.62 7.66
C GLY A 109 4.41 -8.56 8.31
N PHE A 110 3.55 -9.00 9.22
CA PHE A 110 2.69 -8.12 10.01
C PHE A 110 2.93 -8.35 11.51
N HIS A 111 2.87 -7.28 12.30
CA HIS A 111 2.87 -7.38 13.76
C HIS A 111 1.56 -7.98 14.27
N ARG A 112 0.43 -7.56 13.70
CA ARG A 112 -0.93 -7.98 14.08
C ARG A 112 -1.75 -8.30 12.83
N GLN A 113 -2.02 -9.58 12.61
CA GLN A 113 -2.85 -10.06 11.49
C GLN A 113 -4.27 -9.48 11.50
N LYS A 114 -4.83 -9.20 12.69
CA LYS A 114 -6.17 -8.62 12.86
C LYS A 114 -6.31 -7.17 12.36
N ASP A 115 -5.20 -6.47 12.16
CA ASP A 115 -5.20 -5.07 11.68
C ASP A 115 -5.01 -5.00 10.16
N VAL A 116 -4.94 -6.15 9.48
CA VAL A 116 -4.96 -6.25 8.02
C VAL A 116 -6.42 -6.40 7.58
N ARG A 117 -6.85 -5.56 6.64
CA ARG A 117 -8.18 -5.58 6.05
C ARG A 117 -8.15 -6.03 4.61
#